data_AF-A0A1Q7H976-F1
#
_entry.id   AF-A0A1Q7H976-F1
#
_cell.length_a   1.000
_cell.length_b   1.000
_cell.length_c   1.000
_cell.angle_alpha   90.00
_cell.angle_beta   90.00
_cell.angle_gamma   90.00
#
_symmetry.space_group_name_H-M   'P 1'
#
loop_
_entity.id
_entity.type
_entity.pdbx_description
1 polymer ?
#
loop_
_entity_poly.entity_id
_entity_poly.type
_entity_poly.pdbx_seq_one_letter_code
_entity_poly.pdbx_strand_id
1 'polypeptide(L)'
;MASFRPVSDNRTATVLFRGAIEQYEKTLDIDAGFAEAHFDLAMAHVHCGRLEEALASARRALALAPDSLVYAEAVAYTRALMGCRTDAEDLLEELNEQAAARYVSPFLRVHLLLALGRIDEAFTWLHVACNERAGEMIYLNVDPDCDSIRSDPQFERCFDASVSRLKSTA
;
A
#
# COMPACT_ATOMS: atom_id res chain seq x y z
N MET A 1 -16.14 17.24 -7.58
CA MET A 1 -14.78 16.69 -7.61
C MET A 1 -14.28 16.64 -6.18
N ALA A 2 -14.27 15.45 -5.57
CA ALA A 2 -13.69 15.27 -4.24
C ALA A 2 -12.18 15.51 -4.36
N SER A 3 -11.65 16.49 -3.62
CA SER A 3 -10.21 16.74 -3.58
C SER A 3 -9.54 15.52 -2.94
N PHE A 4 -8.57 14.91 -3.62
CA PHE A 4 -7.68 13.93 -3.04
C PHE A 4 -7.07 14.52 -1.75
N ARG A 5 -7.48 13.98 -0.60
CA ARG A 5 -6.84 14.31 0.68
C ARG A 5 -5.80 13.22 0.93
N PRO A 6 -4.51 13.55 0.96
CA PRO A 6 -3.49 12.59 1.36
C PRO A 6 -3.77 12.10 2.78
N VAL A 7 -3.37 10.85 3.05
CA VAL A 7 -3.58 10.11 4.31
C VAL A 7 -3.07 10.85 5.56
N SER A 8 -2.20 11.84 5.38
CA SER A 8 -1.61 12.68 6.43
C SER A 8 -2.58 13.55 7.24
N ASP A 9 -3.86 13.65 6.86
CA ASP A 9 -4.86 14.48 7.55
C ASP A 9 -5.64 13.72 8.67
N ASN A 10 -5.39 12.42 8.86
CA ASN A 10 -6.08 11.60 9.87
C ASN A 10 -5.33 11.55 11.22
N ARG A 11 -5.58 12.55 12.08
CA ARG A 11 -4.94 12.71 13.40
C ARG A 11 -4.98 11.48 14.31
N THR A 12 -6.04 10.67 14.26
CA THR A 12 -6.17 9.47 15.12
C THR A 12 -5.28 8.34 14.61
N ALA A 13 -5.22 8.16 13.29
CA ALA A 13 -4.33 7.20 12.66
C ALA A 13 -2.87 7.54 12.93
N THR A 14 -2.49 8.83 12.83
CA THR A 14 -1.13 9.31 13.16
C THR A 14 -0.68 8.93 14.58
N VAL A 15 -1.58 8.92 15.57
CA VAL A 15 -1.23 8.54 16.95
C VAL A 15 -0.96 7.04 17.08
N LEU A 16 -1.74 6.19 16.41
CA LEU A 16 -1.53 4.74 16.41
C LEU A 16 -0.21 4.37 15.72
N PHE A 17 0.11 5.02 14.60
CA PHE A 17 1.34 4.74 13.86
C PHE A 17 2.60 5.11 14.64
N ARG A 18 2.58 6.18 15.45
CA ARG A 18 3.71 6.51 16.34
C ARG A 18 4.04 5.37 17.32
N GLY A 19 3.02 4.75 17.92
CA GLY A 19 3.23 3.58 18.77
C GLY A 19 3.79 2.38 18.00
N ALA A 20 3.35 2.17 16.76
CA ALA A 20 3.87 1.11 15.90
C ALA A 20 5.36 1.30 15.57
N ILE A 21 5.76 2.53 15.22
CA ILE A 21 7.17 2.88 14.94
C ILE A 21 8.08 2.52 16.11
N GLU A 22 7.70 2.89 17.34
CA GLU A 22 8.51 2.55 18.52
C GLU A 22 8.67 1.04 18.71
N GLN A 23 7.71 0.22 18.28
CA GLN A 23 7.83 -1.24 18.35
C GLN A 23 8.68 -1.80 17.22
N TYR A 24 8.57 -1.26 16.01
CA TYR A 24 9.41 -1.67 14.89
C TYR A 24 10.87 -1.29 15.11
N GLU A 25 11.15 -0.11 15.67
CA GLU A 25 12.50 0.30 16.07
C GLU A 25 13.09 -0.67 17.10
N LYS A 26 12.33 -1.06 18.14
CA LYS A 26 12.78 -2.09 19.10
C LYS A 26 13.00 -3.45 18.46
N THR A 27 12.21 -3.80 17.45
CA THR A 27 12.40 -5.04 16.69
C THR A 27 13.73 -4.98 15.94
N LEU A 28 14.06 -3.83 15.35
CA LEU A 28 15.31 -3.60 14.66
C LEU A 28 16.53 -3.47 15.59
N ASP A 29 16.33 -3.07 16.84
CA ASP A 29 17.36 -3.17 17.90
C ASP A 29 17.73 -4.63 18.20
N ILE A 30 16.77 -5.55 18.05
CA ILE A 30 16.97 -7.00 18.25
C ILE A 30 17.56 -7.63 16.97
N ASP A 31 16.99 -7.32 15.81
CA ASP A 31 17.46 -7.79 14.50
C ASP A 31 17.38 -6.68 13.44
N ALA A 32 18.51 -6.01 13.22
CA ALA A 32 18.63 -4.95 12.22
C ALA A 32 18.49 -5.46 10.76
N GLY A 33 18.56 -6.77 10.55
CA GLY A 33 18.40 -7.44 9.25
C GLY A 33 16.96 -7.87 8.95
N PHE A 34 16.00 -7.62 9.83
CA PHE A 34 14.63 -8.04 9.63
C PHE A 34 13.91 -7.14 8.61
N ALA A 35 13.89 -7.58 7.36
CA ALA A 35 13.38 -6.80 6.22
C ALA A 35 11.91 -6.35 6.40
N GLU A 36 11.07 -7.21 6.98
CA GLU A 36 9.66 -6.91 7.19
C GLU A 36 9.46 -5.75 8.18
N ALA A 37 10.27 -5.68 9.25
CA ALA A 37 10.21 -4.55 10.18
C ALA A 37 10.63 -3.23 9.51
N HIS A 38 11.58 -3.26 8.57
CA HIS A 38 11.91 -2.06 7.77
C HIS A 38 10.76 -1.65 6.84
N PHE A 39 10.05 -2.61 6.25
CA PHE A 39 8.88 -2.35 5.41
C PHE A 39 7.72 -1.76 6.23
N ASP A 40 7.34 -2.40 7.33
CA ASP A 40 6.26 -1.92 8.19
C ASP A 40 6.59 -0.55 8.80
N LEU A 41 7.84 -0.32 9.17
CA LEU A 41 8.32 0.97 9.62
C LEU A 41 8.15 2.03 8.53
N ALA A 42 8.47 1.71 7.27
CA ALA A 42 8.25 2.60 6.15
C ALA A 42 6.77 3.01 6.02
N MET A 43 5.85 2.04 6.04
CA MET A 43 4.41 2.32 5.94
C MET A 43 3.92 3.17 7.12
N ALA A 44 4.36 2.87 8.34
CA ALA A 44 4.01 3.68 9.50
C ALA A 44 4.54 5.12 9.40
N HIS A 45 5.73 5.31 8.81
CA HIS A 45 6.27 6.65 8.51
C HIS A 45 5.46 7.38 7.43
N VAL A 46 5.02 6.69 6.37
CA VAL A 46 4.12 7.25 5.34
C VAL A 46 2.86 7.81 5.98
N HIS A 47 2.17 7.01 6.81
CA HIS A 47 0.94 7.44 7.45
C HIS A 47 1.14 8.54 8.52
N CYS A 48 2.37 8.76 8.97
CA CYS A 48 2.73 9.92 9.79
C CYS A 48 3.13 11.16 8.97
N GLY A 49 3.18 11.06 7.64
CA GLY A 49 3.69 12.12 6.77
C GLY A 49 5.21 12.32 6.82
N ARG A 50 5.96 11.36 7.37
CA ARG A 50 7.42 11.38 7.49
C ARG A 50 8.06 10.66 6.31
N LEU A 51 7.94 11.26 5.12
CA LEU A 51 8.21 10.59 3.84
C LEU A 51 9.69 10.29 3.61
N GLU A 52 10.59 11.14 4.10
CA GLU A 52 12.03 10.93 4.01
C GLU A 52 12.48 9.71 4.82
N GLU A 53 12.00 9.57 6.05
CA GLU A 53 12.25 8.39 6.88
C GLU A 53 11.58 7.14 6.31
N ALA A 54 10.36 7.27 5.77
CA ALA A 54 9.68 6.16 5.08
C ALA A 54 10.55 5.63 3.93
N LEU A 55 11.09 6.53 3.10
CA LEU A 55 11.91 6.15 1.96
C LEU A 55 13.21 5.46 2.39
N ALA A 56 13.82 5.93 3.47
CA ALA A 56 15.02 5.30 4.02
C ALA A 56 14.74 3.85 4.47
N SER A 57 13.65 3.63 5.22
CA SER A 57 13.25 2.31 5.70
C SER A 57 12.83 1.38 4.55
N ALA A 58 12.05 1.87 3.58
CA ALA A 58 11.64 1.08 2.41
C ALA A 58 12.86 0.64 1.57
N ARG A 59 13.83 1.54 1.36
CA ARG A 59 15.10 1.19 0.69
C ARG A 59 15.90 0.15 1.46
N ARG A 60 15.84 0.17 2.80
CA ARG A 60 16.52 -0.83 3.62
C ARG A 60 15.87 -2.20 3.50
N ALA A 61 14.54 -2.28 3.51
CA ALA A 61 13.78 -3.50 3.24
C ALA A 61 14.15 -4.09 1.87
N LEU A 62 14.12 -3.26 0.82
CA LEU A 62 14.48 -3.67 -0.53
C LEU A 62 15.95 -4.12 -0.64
N ALA A 63 16.88 -3.44 0.03
CA ALA A 63 18.29 -3.84 0.03
C ALA A 63 18.52 -5.21 0.72
N LEU A 64 17.65 -5.60 1.66
CA LEU A 64 17.71 -6.90 2.33
C LEU A 64 17.07 -8.02 1.47
N ALA A 65 16.07 -7.69 0.65
CA ALA A 65 15.46 -8.61 -0.31
C ALA A 65 15.19 -7.93 -1.66
N PRO A 66 16.20 -7.85 -2.55
CA PRO A 66 16.14 -7.06 -3.80
C PRO A 66 15.05 -7.51 -4.79
N ASP A 67 14.64 -8.77 -4.75
CA ASP A 67 13.66 -9.34 -5.69
C ASP A 67 12.19 -9.20 -5.21
N SER A 68 11.99 -8.56 -4.05
CA SER A 68 10.67 -8.35 -3.45
C SER A 68 9.93 -7.20 -4.12
N LEU A 69 8.89 -7.53 -4.89
CA LEU A 69 8.01 -6.53 -5.51
C LEU A 69 7.25 -5.70 -4.47
N VAL A 70 6.95 -6.26 -3.29
CA VAL A 70 6.30 -5.52 -2.20
C VAL A 70 7.23 -4.44 -1.67
N TYR A 71 8.53 -4.72 -1.52
CA TYR A 71 9.49 -3.74 -1.02
C TYR A 71 9.87 -2.71 -2.10
N ALA A 72 9.90 -3.12 -3.37
CA ALA A 72 10.03 -2.20 -4.49
C ALA A 72 8.83 -1.25 -4.56
N GLU A 73 7.62 -1.79 -4.35
CA GLU A 73 6.38 -1.01 -4.27
C GLU A 73 6.42 0.02 -3.15
N ALA A 74 6.82 -0.34 -1.93
CA ALA A 74 6.95 0.62 -0.84
C ALA A 74 7.86 1.81 -1.19
N VAL A 75 8.97 1.56 -1.90
CA VAL A 75 9.88 2.63 -2.37
C VAL A 75 9.19 3.51 -3.40
N ALA A 76 8.58 2.92 -4.42
CA ALA A 76 7.91 3.66 -5.50
C ALA A 76 6.69 4.45 -4.99
N TYR A 77 5.89 3.84 -4.12
CA TYR A 77 4.74 4.46 -3.44
C TYR A 77 5.17 5.68 -2.63
N THR A 78 6.17 5.53 -1.77
CA THR A 78 6.69 6.64 -0.97
C THR A 78 7.20 7.77 -1.87
N ARG A 79 7.91 7.46 -2.95
CA ARG A 79 8.41 8.48 -3.89
C ARG A 79 7.31 9.16 -4.68
N ALA A 80 6.25 8.44 -5.05
CA ALA A 80 5.08 9.03 -5.68
C ALA A 80 4.38 10.03 -4.73
N LEU A 81 4.26 9.70 -3.44
CA LEU A 81 3.75 10.62 -2.42
C LEU A 81 4.65 11.86 -2.23
N MET A 82 5.96 11.73 -2.44
CA MET A 82 6.91 12.85 -2.49
C MET A 82 6.84 13.65 -3.81
N GLY A 83 5.97 13.26 -4.77
CA GLY A 83 5.78 13.92 -6.06
C GLY A 83 6.62 13.37 -7.21
N CYS A 84 7.45 12.34 -6.97
CA CYS A 84 8.24 11.68 -8.00
C CYS A 84 7.42 10.56 -8.66
N ARG A 85 6.66 10.94 -9.70
CA ARG A 85 5.70 10.05 -10.37
C ARG A 85 6.35 8.95 -11.20
N THR A 86 7.52 9.22 -11.77
CA THR A 86 8.24 8.31 -12.68
C THR A 86 8.50 6.95 -12.04
N ASP A 87 8.96 6.91 -10.78
CA ASP A 87 9.28 5.66 -10.10
C ASP A 87 8.05 4.73 -9.94
N ALA A 88 6.87 5.30 -9.70
CA ALA A 88 5.63 4.52 -9.64
C ALA A 88 5.15 4.08 -11.02
N GLU A 89 5.36 4.88 -12.06
CA GLU A 89 5.03 4.52 -13.44
C GLU A 89 5.94 3.38 -13.93
N ASP A 90 7.26 3.50 -13.72
CA ASP A 90 8.25 2.46 -14.05
C ASP A 90 7.93 1.14 -13.35
N LEU A 91 7.60 1.19 -12.05
CA LEU A 91 7.23 -0.02 -11.32
C LEU A 91 5.91 -0.62 -11.81
N LEU A 92 4.91 0.19 -12.17
CA LEU A 92 3.66 -0.33 -12.74
C LEU A 92 3.92 -1.12 -14.04
N GLU A 93 4.87 -0.67 -14.87
CA GLU A 93 5.32 -1.40 -16.06
C GLU A 93 6.01 -2.72 -15.68
N GLU A 94 6.95 -2.69 -14.72
CA GLU A 94 7.62 -3.88 -14.23
C GLU A 94 6.64 -4.93 -13.66
N LEU A 95 5.64 -4.50 -12.87
CA LEU A 95 4.61 -5.39 -12.34
C LEU A 95 3.82 -6.08 -13.48
N ASN A 96 3.62 -5.42 -14.62
CA ASN A 96 2.97 -6.02 -15.79
C ASN A 96 3.85 -7.07 -16.45
N GLU A 97 5.14 -6.81 -16.63
CA GLU A 97 6.08 -7.77 -17.19
C GLU A 97 6.20 -9.02 -16.29
N GLN A 98 6.34 -8.79 -14.98
CA GLN A 98 6.47 -9.86 -14.00
C GLN A 98 5.20 -10.72 -13.88
N ALA A 99 4.02 -10.12 -14.05
CA ALA A 99 2.74 -10.84 -14.03
C ALA A 99 2.62 -11.90 -15.14
N ALA A 100 3.42 -11.81 -16.21
CA ALA A 100 3.49 -12.86 -17.24
C ALA A 100 4.23 -14.13 -16.76
N ALA A 101 5.11 -13.99 -15.76
CA ALA A 101 6.00 -15.06 -15.30
C ALA A 101 5.64 -15.60 -13.90
N ARG A 102 5.10 -14.75 -13.02
CA ARG A 102 4.73 -15.09 -11.64
C ARG A 102 3.47 -14.39 -11.21
N TYR A 103 2.85 -14.89 -10.13
CA TYR A 103 1.78 -14.17 -9.48
C TYR A 103 2.29 -12.85 -8.90
N VAL A 104 1.56 -11.77 -9.18
CA VAL A 104 1.79 -10.43 -8.64
C VAL A 104 0.45 -9.97 -8.08
N SER A 105 0.42 -9.61 -6.79
CA SER A 105 -0.81 -9.11 -6.17
C SER A 105 -1.33 -7.89 -6.93
N PRO A 106 -2.60 -7.90 -7.39
CA PRO A 106 -3.21 -6.74 -8.03
C PRO A 106 -3.25 -5.51 -7.13
N PHE A 107 -3.20 -5.70 -5.81
CA PHE A 107 -3.30 -4.61 -4.83
C PHE A 107 -2.08 -3.69 -4.85
N LEU A 108 -0.89 -4.20 -5.18
CA LEU A 108 0.31 -3.35 -5.36
C LEU A 108 0.08 -2.26 -6.41
N ARG A 109 -0.66 -2.58 -7.49
CA ARG A 109 -1.03 -1.60 -8.52
C ARG A 109 -2.03 -0.59 -7.96
N VAL A 110 -3.00 -1.04 -7.17
CA VAL A 110 -4.01 -0.16 -6.56
C VAL A 110 -3.32 0.91 -5.71
N HIS A 111 -2.40 0.54 -4.83
CA HIS A 111 -1.64 1.50 -4.01
C HIS A 111 -0.90 2.54 -4.84
N LEU A 112 -0.11 2.12 -5.83
CA LEU A 112 0.63 3.05 -6.70
C LEU A 112 -0.31 3.98 -7.48
N LEU A 113 -1.42 3.46 -8.01
CA LEU A 113 -2.40 4.26 -8.74
C LEU A 113 -3.10 5.28 -7.84
N LEU A 114 -3.38 4.92 -6.59
CA LEU A 114 -3.92 5.86 -5.60
C LEU A 114 -2.93 6.97 -5.28
N ALA A 115 -1.65 6.67 -5.03
CA ALA A 115 -0.62 7.70 -4.85
C ALA A 115 -0.46 8.62 -6.06
N LEU A 116 -0.63 8.09 -7.28
CA LEU A 116 -0.60 8.87 -8.51
C LEU A 116 -1.88 9.67 -8.76
N GLY A 117 -2.94 9.50 -7.97
CA GLY A 117 -4.25 10.12 -8.15
C GLY A 117 -5.06 9.55 -9.32
N ARG A 118 -4.69 8.38 -9.85
CA ARG A 118 -5.33 7.70 -10.98
C ARG A 118 -6.49 6.83 -10.50
N ILE A 119 -7.51 7.49 -9.94
CA ILE A 119 -8.60 6.84 -9.18
C ILE A 119 -9.41 5.84 -10.01
N ASP A 120 -9.76 6.16 -11.26
CA ASP A 120 -10.55 5.27 -12.12
C ASP A 120 -9.81 3.96 -12.41
N GLU A 121 -8.50 4.05 -12.62
CA GLU A 121 -7.65 2.87 -12.85
C GLU A 121 -7.45 2.08 -11.56
N ALA A 122 -7.32 2.77 -10.42
CA ALA A 122 -7.27 2.13 -9.11
C ALA A 122 -8.54 1.29 -8.85
N PHE A 123 -9.73 1.80 -9.18
CA PHE A 123 -10.97 1.02 -9.08
C PHE A 123 -11.01 -0.18 -10.01
N THR A 124 -10.51 -0.03 -11.24
CA THR A 124 -10.40 -1.14 -12.19
C THR A 124 -9.56 -2.27 -11.60
N TRP A 125 -8.39 -1.96 -11.04
CA TRP A 125 -7.53 -2.95 -10.41
C TRP A 125 -8.06 -3.46 -9.07
N LEU A 126 -8.79 -2.64 -8.32
CA LEU A 126 -9.44 -3.07 -7.08
C LEU A 126 -10.53 -4.11 -7.36
N HIS A 127 -11.28 -3.99 -8.46
CA HIS A 127 -12.20 -5.02 -8.91
C HIS A 127 -11.47 -6.34 -9.23
N VAL A 128 -10.30 -6.28 -9.88
CA VAL A 128 -9.46 -7.46 -10.11
C VAL A 128 -9.03 -8.08 -8.78
N ALA A 129 -8.51 -7.27 -7.84
CA ALA A 129 -8.10 -7.73 -6.51
C ALA A 129 -9.25 -8.42 -5.74
N CYS A 130 -10.46 -7.84 -5.80
CA CYS A 130 -11.65 -8.43 -5.20
C CYS A 130 -12.03 -9.76 -5.87
N ASN A 131 -11.92 -9.86 -7.19
CA ASN A 131 -12.26 -11.07 -7.92
C ASN A 131 -11.25 -12.21 -7.69
N GLU A 132 -9.96 -11.87 -7.61
CA GLU A 132 -8.87 -12.82 -7.34
C GLU A 132 -8.73 -13.19 -5.86
N ARG A 133 -9.43 -12.50 -4.96
CA ARG A 133 -9.32 -12.66 -3.50
C ARG A 133 -7.89 -12.40 -3.02
N ALA A 134 -7.29 -11.31 -3.51
CA ALA A 134 -5.98 -10.86 -3.04
C ALA A 134 -6.00 -10.74 -1.50
N GLY A 135 -4.89 -11.12 -0.85
CA GLY A 135 -4.84 -11.25 0.60
C GLY A 135 -5.16 -9.95 1.33
N GLU A 136 -4.83 -8.82 0.73
CA GLU A 136 -5.02 -7.45 1.21
C GLU A 136 -6.50 -7.06 1.30
N MET A 137 -7.39 -7.79 0.61
CA MET A 137 -8.84 -7.56 0.66
C MET A 137 -9.42 -7.72 2.07
N ILE A 138 -8.73 -8.43 2.97
CA ILE A 138 -9.14 -8.56 4.37
C ILE A 138 -9.03 -7.23 5.14
N TYR A 139 -8.15 -6.33 4.71
CA TYR A 139 -7.91 -5.04 5.37
C TYR A 139 -8.55 -3.86 4.63
N LEU A 140 -9.10 -4.08 3.43
CA LEU A 140 -9.63 -3.04 2.54
C LEU A 140 -10.47 -1.96 3.26
N ASN A 141 -11.36 -2.34 4.16
CA ASN A 141 -12.26 -1.41 4.84
C ASN A 141 -11.57 -0.54 5.90
N VAL A 142 -10.45 -1.01 6.47
CA VAL A 142 -9.71 -0.34 7.54
C VAL A 142 -8.38 0.24 7.07
N ASP A 143 -7.98 -0.06 5.84
CA ASP A 143 -6.76 0.44 5.24
C ASP A 143 -6.82 1.97 5.06
N PRO A 144 -5.90 2.73 5.69
CA PRO A 144 -5.86 4.19 5.58
C PRO A 144 -5.61 4.70 4.16
N ASP A 145 -4.91 3.95 3.31
CA ASP A 145 -4.62 4.38 1.94
C ASP A 145 -5.90 4.43 1.10
N CYS A 146 -6.93 3.68 1.51
CA CYS A 146 -8.27 3.72 0.94
C CYS A 146 -9.17 4.85 1.50
N ASP A 147 -8.73 5.63 2.50
CA ASP A 147 -9.55 6.70 3.11
C ASP A 147 -10.09 7.68 2.05
N SER A 148 -9.28 8.00 1.04
CA SER A 148 -9.63 8.96 -0.02
C SER A 148 -10.71 8.46 -0.98
N ILE A 149 -10.87 7.14 -1.11
CA ILE A 149 -11.83 6.50 -2.01
C ILE A 149 -12.99 5.84 -1.27
N ARG A 150 -12.93 5.74 0.07
CA ARG A 150 -13.90 5.00 0.90
C ARG A 150 -15.33 5.51 0.76
N SER A 151 -15.53 6.80 0.52
CA SER A 151 -16.86 7.40 0.33
C SER A 151 -17.43 7.21 -1.08
N ASP A 152 -16.67 6.66 -2.03
CA ASP A 152 -17.14 6.44 -3.39
C ASP A 152 -18.07 5.20 -3.45
N PRO A 153 -19.23 5.27 -4.11
CA PRO A 153 -20.12 4.12 -4.27
C PRO A 153 -19.48 2.90 -4.96
N GLN A 154 -18.42 3.10 -5.76
CA GLN A 154 -17.64 2.00 -6.34
C GLN A 154 -16.89 1.21 -5.27
N PHE A 155 -16.41 1.87 -4.22
CA PHE A 155 -15.73 1.23 -3.11
C PHE A 155 -16.67 0.30 -2.33
N GLU A 156 -17.88 0.78 -1.99
CA GLU A 156 -18.90 -0.06 -1.34
C GLU A 156 -19.24 -1.30 -2.19
N ARG A 157 -19.37 -1.15 -3.51
CA ARG A 157 -19.60 -2.29 -4.41
C ARG A 157 -18.46 -3.30 -4.40
N CYS A 158 -17.21 -2.85 -4.38
CA CYS A 158 -16.04 -3.73 -4.24
C CYS A 158 -16.07 -4.49 -2.91
N PHE A 159 -16.33 -3.78 -1.83
CA PHE A 159 -16.37 -4.35 -0.48
C PHE A 159 -17.51 -5.36 -0.30
N ASP A 160 -18.72 -5.04 -0.77
CA ASP A 160 -19.85 -5.97 -0.71
C ASP A 160 -19.60 -7.23 -1.54
N ALA A 161 -18.94 -7.09 -2.70
CA ALA A 161 -18.56 -8.22 -3.54
C ALA A 161 -17.55 -9.14 -2.84
N SER A 162 -16.60 -8.57 -2.09
CA SER A 162 -15.63 -9.37 -1.32
C SER A 162 -16.28 -10.07 -0.13
N VAL A 163 -17.16 -9.37 0.62
CA VAL A 163 -17.85 -9.91 1.80
C VAL A 163 -18.93 -10.95 1.46
N SER A 164 -19.76 -10.70 0.44
CA SER A 164 -20.85 -11.60 0.05
C SER A 164 -20.31 -12.97 -0.40
N ARG A 165 -19.17 -12.99 -1.08
CA ARG A 165 -18.50 -14.21 -1.55
C ARG A 165 -17.78 -14.99 -0.45
N LEU A 166 -17.52 -14.40 0.71
CA LEU A 166 -17.06 -15.11 1.91
C LEU A 166 -18.21 -15.87 2.60
N LYS A 167 -19.44 -15.35 2.51
CA LYS A 167 -20.63 -15.96 3.10
C LYS A 167 -21.21 -17.10 2.25
N SER A 168 -20.92 -17.17 0.96
CA SER A 168 -21.50 -18.19 0.04
C SER A 168 -20.75 -19.53 0.00
N THR A 169 -19.76 -19.74 0.87
CA THR A 169 -18.94 -20.97 0.94
C THR A 169 -19.17 -21.80 2.20
N ALA A 170 -20.32 -21.64 2.85
CA ALA A 170 -20.83 -22.52 3.91
C ALA A 170 -22.03 -23.32 3.40
#